data_AF-A0A929MF81-F1
#
_entry.id   AF-A0A929MF81-F1
#
_cell.length_a   1.000
_cell.length_b   1.000
_cell.length_c   1.000
_cell.angle_alpha   90.00
_cell.angle_beta   90.00
_cell.angle_gamma   90.00
#
_symmetry.space_group_name_H-M   'P 1'
#
loop_
_entity.id
_entity.type
_entity.pdbx_description
1 polymer ?
#
loop_
_entity_poly.entity_id
_entity_poly.type
_entity_poly.pdbx_seq_one_letter_code
_entity_poly.pdbx_strand_id
1 'polypeptide(L)' 'IYTISVNLAGLPAISVPVGKDDQNLNVSAQLIAKAWDEQTLINGAKSLENLIKG' A
#
# COMPACT_ATOMS: atom_id res chain seq x y z
N ILE A 1 6.99 9.35 -8.76
CA ILE A 1 5.86 9.39 -9.71
C ILE A 1 5.26 7.99 -9.79
N TYR A 2 4.47 7.58 -8.79
CA TYR A 2 3.98 6.19 -8.70
C TYR A 2 2.46 6.06 -8.48
N THR A 3 1.80 7.18 -8.17
CA THR A 3 0.36 7.22 -7.82
C THR A 3 -0.51 7.89 -8.89
N ILE A 4 0.09 8.67 -9.80
CA ILE A 4 -0.67 9.44 -10.82
C ILE A 4 -1.45 8.50 -11.74
N SER A 5 -0.79 7.46 -12.25
CA SER A 5 -1.41 6.49 -13.16
C SER A 5 -2.55 5.72 -12.49
N VAL A 6 -2.42 5.44 -11.19
CA VAL A 6 -3.42 4.71 -10.39
C VAL A 6 -4.67 5.55 -10.18
N ASN A 7 -4.49 6.82 -9.79
CA ASN A 7 -5.59 7.77 -9.64
C ASN A 7 -6.35 7.98 -10.96
N LEU A 8 -5.61 8.13 -12.07
CA LEU A 8 -6.23 8.32 -13.39
C LEU A 8 -6.96 7.06 -13.88
N ALA A 9 -6.45 5.87 -13.53
CA ALA A 9 -7.10 4.60 -13.83
C ALA A 9 -8.29 4.28 -12.92
N GLY A 10 -8.56 5.10 -11.88
CA GLY A 10 -9.66 4.87 -10.94
C GLY A 10 -9.50 3.59 -10.13
N LEU A 11 -8.27 3.10 -9.93
CA LEU A 11 -8.01 1.85 -9.23
C LEU A 11 -7.91 2.06 -7.71
N PRO A 12 -8.44 1.13 -6.91
CA PRO A 12 -8.29 1.19 -5.47
C PRO A 12 -6.83 0.94 -5.07
N ALA A 13 -6.33 1.74 -4.13
CA ALA A 13 -4.95 1.67 -3.68
C ALA A 13 -4.82 2.11 -2.21
N ILE A 14 -3.86 1.53 -1.49
CA ILE A 14 -3.59 1.82 -0.07
C ILE A 14 -2.08 1.85 0.20
N SER A 15 -1.64 2.82 1.00
CA SER A 15 -0.26 2.91 1.47
C SER A 15 -0.16 2.37 2.90
N VAL A 16 0.77 1.44 3.14
CA VAL A 16 1.03 0.80 4.44
C VAL A 16 2.45 1.14 4.87
N PRO A 17 2.67 1.73 6.06
CA PRO A 17 4.02 1.97 6.58
C PRO A 17 4.78 0.65 6.76
N VAL A 18 6.02 0.59 6.26
CA VAL A 18 6.83 -0.63 6.31
C VAL A 18 8.16 -0.51 7.05
N GLY A 19 8.57 0.71 7.38
CA GLY A 19 9.77 0.94 8.18
C GLY A 19 10.35 2.32 7.99
N LYS A 20 11.63 2.44 8.32
CA LYS A 20 12.42 3.63 8.05
C LYS A 20 13.71 3.26 7.34
N ASP A 21 14.22 4.17 6.52
CA ASP A 21 15.54 4.04 5.93
C ASP A 21 16.65 4.45 6.91
N ASP A 22 17.90 4.36 6.45
CA ASP A 22 19.10 4.74 7.22
C ASP A 22 19.14 6.24 7.57
N GLN A 23 18.32 7.06 6.90
CA GLN A 23 18.15 8.48 7.16
C GLN A 23 16.94 8.77 8.08
N ASN A 24 16.34 7.71 8.65
CA ASN A 24 15.18 7.78 9.54
C ASN A 24 13.92 8.35 8.88
N LEU A 25 13.84 8.31 7.54
CA LEU A 25 12.68 8.70 6.76
C LEU A 25 11.66 7.56 6.74
N ASN A 26 10.37 7.89 6.83
CA ASN A 26 9.31 6.89 6.81
C ASN A 26 9.17 6.29 5.40
N VAL A 27 9.23 4.96 5.32
CA VAL A 27 9.03 4.18 4.10
C VAL A 27 7.69 3.47 4.19
N SER A 28 6.92 3.53 3.11
CA SER A 28 5.62 2.86 2.97
C SER A 28 5.56 2.03 1.69
N ALA A 29 4.87 0.90 1.73
CA ALA A 29 4.53 0.12 0.56
C ALA A 29 3.17 0.55 0.01
N GLN A 30 3.10 0.70 -1.31
CA GLN A 30 1.85 1.02 -2.01
C GLN A 30 1.27 -0.25 -2.62
N LEU A 31 0.09 -0.66 -2.15
CA LEU A 31 -0.68 -1.74 -2.73
C LEU A 31 -1.75 -1.13 -3.66
N ILE A 32 -1.98 -1.78 -4.79
CA ILE A 32 -2.96 -1.37 -5.81
C ILE A 32 -3.71 -2.64 -6.21
N ALA A 33 -5.04 -2.59 -6.19
CA ALA A 33 -5.89 -3.70 -6.61
C ALA A 33 -6.62 -3.37 -7.91
N LYS A 34 -7.31 -4.39 -8.44
CA LYS A 34 -8.20 -4.23 -9.60
C LYS A 34 -9.42 -3.39 -9.19
N ALA A 35 -10.10 -2.82 -10.18
CA ALA A 35 -11.36 -2.10 -9.95
C ALA A 35 -12.37 -3.00 -9.22
N TRP A 36 -13.02 -2.46 -8.19
CA TRP A 36 -14.03 -3.13 -7.36
C TRP A 36 -13.53 -4.36 -6.57
N ASP A 37 -12.21 -4.44 -6.32
CA ASP A 37 -11.58 -5.51 -5.54
C ASP A 37 -10.97 -4.99 -4.23
N GLU A 38 -11.72 -4.13 -3.52
CA GLU A 38 -11.28 -3.48 -2.28
C GLU A 38 -11.04 -4.50 -1.15
N GLN A 39 -11.82 -5.59 -1.10
CA GLN A 39 -11.67 -6.60 -0.06
C GLN A 39 -10.30 -7.28 -0.11
N THR A 40 -9.82 -7.62 -1.30
CA THR A 40 -8.48 -8.20 -1.49
C THR A 40 -7.41 -7.18 -1.12
N LEU A 41 -7.59 -5.91 -1.50
CA LEU A 41 -6.67 -4.83 -1.14
C LEU A 41 -6.52 -4.66 0.37
N ILE A 42 -7.65 -4.59 1.08
CA ILE A 42 -7.69 -4.42 2.54
C ILE A 42 -7.08 -5.64 3.24
N ASN A 43 -7.41 -6.85 2.79
CA ASN A 43 -6.84 -8.08 3.36
C ASN A 43 -5.32 -8.14 3.15
N GLY A 44 -4.84 -7.79 1.95
CA GLY A 44 -3.42 -7.72 1.65
C GLY A 44 -2.69 -6.69 2.51
N ALA A 45 -3.26 -5.49 2.65
CA ALA A 45 -2.72 -4.44 3.52
C ALA A 45 -2.67 -4.88 4.99
N LYS A 46 -3.72 -5.54 5.47
CA LYS A 46 -3.76 -6.06 6.84
C LYS A 46 -2.74 -7.16 7.08
N SER A 47 -2.58 -8.07 6.12
CA SER A 47 -1.55 -9.12 6.20
C SER A 47 -0.15 -8.51 6.22
N LEU A 48 0.11 -7.52 5.36
CA LEU A 48 1.39 -6.82 5.31
C LEU A 48 1.67 -6.10 6.64
N GLU A 49 0.68 -5.38 7.18
CA GLU A 49 0.82 -4.71 8.48
C GLU A 49 1.19 -5.70 9.60
N ASN A 50 0.53 -6.85 9.64
CA ASN A 50 0.80 -7.87 10.66
C ASN A 50 2.20 -8.49 10.52
N LEU A 51 2.69 -8.69 9.29
CA LEU A 51 4.04 -9.21 9.04
C LEU A 51 5.16 -8.25 9.48
N ILE A 52 4.87 -6.96 9.56
CA ILE A 52 5.85 -5.92 9.87
C ILE A 52 5.83 -5.57 11.36
N LYS A 53 4.67 -5.73 12.02
CA LYS A 53 4.53 -5.50 13.47
C LYS A 53 4.89 -6.72 14.33
N GLY A 54 4.86 -7.92 13.75
CA GLY A 54 5.27 -9.17 14.41
C GLY A 54 6.76 -9.41 14.29
#